data_AF-A0A8S3ZM49-F1
#
_entry.id   AF-A0A8S3ZM49-F1
#
_cell.length_a   1.000
_cell.length_b   1.000
_cell.length_c   1.000
_cell.angle_alpha   90.00
_cell.angle_beta   90.00
_cell.angle_gamma   90.00
#
_symmetry.space_group_name_H-M   'P 1'
#
loop_
_entity.id
_entity.type
_entity.pdbx_description
1 polymer ?
#
loop_
_entity_poly.entity_id
_entity_poly.type
_entity_poly.pdbx_seq_one_letter_code
_entity_poly.pdbx_strand_id
1 'polypeptide(L)'
;YGTVSDAVVVDGNDSTCLAGAKTKVTVQLTDSFPFTWLRVKVTNQDFLMNNLVAIILLGSADLKDLTVTFSDNSRKIACIDLRKLHVDSTTLDIHCTLSRFTDHVTMDGNSAGHLCSVYISG
;
A
#
# COMPACT_ATOMS: atom_id res chain seq x y z
N TYR A 1 11.78 5.94 -7.87
CA TYR A 1 12.14 4.58 -7.46
C TYR A 1 12.40 4.60 -5.96
N GLY A 2 11.72 3.78 -5.16
CA GLY A 2 11.86 3.77 -3.69
C GLY A 2 12.55 2.50 -3.19
N THR A 3 13.09 2.55 -1.98
CA THR A 3 13.62 1.38 -1.28
C THR A 3 12.57 0.88 -0.29
N VAL A 4 12.13 -0.37 -0.45
CA VAL A 4 11.28 -1.01 0.55
C VAL A 4 12.15 -1.50 1.70
N SER A 5 11.70 -1.29 2.95
CA SER A 5 12.42 -1.78 4.14
C SER A 5 12.50 -3.31 4.21
N ASP A 6 11.82 -3.99 3.29
CA ASP A 6 11.81 -5.43 3.09
C ASP A 6 12.27 -5.75 1.66
N ALA A 7 13.43 -6.37 1.52
CA ALA A 7 14.11 -6.64 0.23
C ALA A 7 13.33 -7.54 -0.74
N VAL A 8 12.16 -8.06 -0.34
CA VAL A 8 11.33 -8.97 -1.14
C VAL A 8 10.23 -8.25 -1.91
N VAL A 9 9.73 -7.12 -1.39
CA VAL A 9 8.71 -6.31 -2.08
C VAL A 9 9.46 -5.28 -2.91
N VAL A 10 9.62 -5.55 -4.19
CA VAL A 10 10.27 -4.63 -5.13
C VAL A 10 9.23 -4.25 -6.19
N ASP A 11 9.23 -2.97 -6.58
CA ASP A 11 8.48 -2.49 -7.74
C ASP A 11 8.80 -3.37 -8.96
N GLY A 12 7.78 -4.05 -9.53
CA GLY A 12 7.96 -4.91 -10.71
C GLY A 12 8.30 -6.37 -10.49
N ASN A 13 8.49 -6.85 -9.26
CA ASN A 13 8.80 -8.27 -9.02
C ASN A 13 7.61 -9.04 -8.43
N ASP A 14 6.82 -9.65 -9.31
CA ASP A 14 5.69 -10.50 -8.93
C ASP A 14 6.10 -11.96 -8.59
N SER A 15 7.38 -12.32 -8.72
CA SER A 15 7.84 -13.72 -8.58
C SER A 15 8.14 -14.14 -7.13
N THR A 16 8.17 -13.17 -6.21
CA THR A 16 8.45 -13.42 -4.79
C THR A 16 7.46 -12.66 -3.92
N CYS A 17 6.85 -13.33 -2.96
CA CYS A 17 5.98 -12.70 -1.96
C CYS A 17 6.62 -12.73 -0.58
N LEU A 18 6.23 -11.78 0.27
CA LEU A 18 6.53 -11.88 1.68
C LEU A 18 5.98 -13.21 2.22
N ALA A 19 6.83 -13.92 2.95
CA ALA A 19 6.47 -15.16 3.61
C ALA A 19 6.32 -14.90 5.11
N GLY A 20 5.09 -14.71 5.58
CA GLY A 20 4.75 -14.84 7.00
C GLY A 20 4.12 -13.63 7.68
N ALA A 21 4.13 -13.66 9.02
CA ALA A 21 3.34 -12.85 9.96
C ALA A 21 3.67 -11.35 10.02
N LYS A 22 4.23 -10.76 8.96
CA LYS A 22 4.46 -9.32 8.93
C LYS A 22 3.13 -8.61 8.84
N THR A 23 2.78 -7.87 9.88
CA THR A 23 1.59 -7.04 9.85
C THR A 23 1.87 -5.66 9.29
N LYS A 24 3.14 -5.30 9.02
CA LYS A 24 3.51 -3.96 8.58
C LYS A 24 4.68 -3.97 7.61
N VAL A 25 4.52 -3.25 6.50
CA VAL A 25 5.52 -3.03 5.45
C VAL A 25 5.60 -1.54 5.17
N THR A 26 6.81 -0.98 5.15
CA THR A 26 7.02 0.44 4.85
C THR A 26 7.93 0.59 3.64
N VAL A 27 7.45 1.31 2.65
CA VAL A 27 8.20 1.72 1.47
C VAL A 27 8.70 3.13 1.70
N GLN A 28 10.02 3.30 1.76
CA GLN A 28 10.65 4.61 1.79
C GLN A 28 11.01 5.00 0.35
N LEU A 29 10.50 6.14 -0.10
CA LEU A 29 10.76 6.66 -1.43
C LEU A 29 12.09 7.41 -1.42
N THR A 30 12.91 7.26 -2.48
CA THR A 30 14.20 7.95 -2.57
C THR A 30 14.02 9.47 -2.65
N ASP A 31 12.97 9.91 -3.34
CA ASP A 31 12.58 11.31 -3.47
C ASP A 31 11.10 11.45 -3.12
N SER A 32 10.73 12.57 -2.48
CA SER A 32 9.32 12.92 -2.29
C SER A 32 8.70 13.30 -3.64
N PHE A 33 7.52 12.75 -3.96
CA PHE A 33 6.86 13.02 -5.24
C PHE A 33 5.34 13.18 -5.11
N PRO A 34 4.67 13.82 -6.10
CA PRO A 34 3.22 13.92 -6.11
C PRO A 34 2.58 12.56 -6.41
N PHE A 35 1.97 11.92 -5.42
CA PHE A 35 1.32 10.64 -5.62
C PHE A 35 0.14 10.70 -6.61
N THR A 36 0.02 9.71 -7.49
CA THR A 36 -1.14 9.52 -8.38
C THR A 36 -1.87 8.22 -8.12
N TRP A 37 -1.16 7.10 -8.00
CA TRP A 37 -1.75 5.79 -7.74
C TRP A 37 -0.76 4.78 -7.16
N LEU A 38 -1.32 3.74 -6.55
CA LEU A 38 -0.64 2.61 -5.92
C LEU A 38 -1.29 1.31 -6.41
N ARG A 39 -0.50 0.35 -6.89
CA ARG A 39 -0.96 -1.03 -7.11
C ARG A 39 -0.34 -1.94 -6.09
N VAL A 40 -1.17 -2.80 -5.54
CA VAL A 40 -0.80 -3.81 -4.56
C VAL A 40 -1.15 -5.16 -5.14
N LYS A 41 -0.19 -6.09 -5.13
CA LYS A 41 -0.42 -7.49 -5.46
C LYS A 41 -0.15 -8.37 -4.25
N VAL A 42 -1.03 -9.34 -4.01
CA VAL A 42 -0.92 -10.30 -2.90
C VAL A 42 -0.82 -11.73 -3.40
N THR A 43 -0.43 -12.65 -2.52
CA THR A 43 -0.27 -14.08 -2.88
C THR A 43 -1.57 -14.84 -3.13
N ASN A 44 -2.70 -14.42 -2.56
CA ASN A 44 -3.99 -15.11 -2.69
C ASN A 44 -5.16 -14.11 -2.64
N GLN A 45 -6.21 -14.38 -3.41
CA GLN A 45 -7.42 -13.58 -3.47
C GLN A 45 -8.10 -13.38 -2.13
N ASP A 46 -8.00 -14.35 -1.21
CA ASP A 46 -8.65 -14.27 0.10
C ASP A 46 -8.17 -13.05 0.93
N PHE A 47 -6.98 -12.53 0.61
CA PHE A 47 -6.38 -11.34 1.23
C PHE A 47 -6.84 -10.01 0.63
N LEU A 48 -7.54 -10.03 -0.51
CA LEU A 48 -8.20 -8.85 -1.12
C LEU A 48 -9.73 -8.95 -1.12
N MET A 49 -10.27 -10.16 -1.15
CA MET A 49 -11.70 -10.44 -1.32
C MET A 49 -12.53 -10.20 -0.05
N ASN A 50 -11.89 -10.12 1.12
CA ASN A 50 -12.61 -10.06 2.40
C ASN A 50 -12.74 -8.68 3.05
N ASN A 51 -11.92 -7.66 2.76
CA ASN A 51 -12.13 -6.34 3.38
C ASN A 51 -11.60 -5.14 2.57
N LEU A 52 -12.52 -4.19 2.35
CA LEU A 52 -12.34 -2.74 2.49
C LEU A 52 -10.90 -2.29 2.83
N VAL A 53 -10.13 -1.87 1.84
CA VAL A 53 -8.88 -1.12 2.12
C VAL A 53 -9.20 0.15 2.93
N ALA A 54 -8.74 0.23 4.17
CA ALA A 54 -8.73 1.49 4.90
C ALA A 54 -7.60 2.29 4.30
N ILE A 55 -7.89 3.31 3.53
CA ILE A 55 -6.91 4.38 3.44
C ILE A 55 -7.39 5.38 4.45
N ILE A 56 -6.54 5.67 5.44
CA ILE A 56 -6.88 6.54 6.55
C ILE A 56 -7.21 7.93 5.98
N LEU A 57 -8.48 8.13 5.63
CA LEU A 57 -9.24 9.30 5.97
C LEU A 57 -9.27 9.30 7.50
N LEU A 58 -8.49 10.20 8.10
CA LEU A 58 -8.40 10.49 9.53
C LEU A 58 -9.47 9.76 10.39
N GLY A 59 -9.11 8.63 11.01
CA GLY A 59 -9.87 8.06 12.13
C GLY A 59 -10.92 6.96 11.85
N SER A 60 -10.63 5.94 11.06
CA SER A 60 -11.41 4.69 11.13
C SER A 60 -10.54 3.51 11.58
N ALA A 61 -11.01 2.83 12.63
CA ALA A 61 -10.27 1.84 13.42
C ALA A 61 -10.69 0.38 13.14
N ASP A 62 -11.50 0.12 12.10
CA ASP A 62 -12.16 -1.18 11.93
C ASP A 62 -11.97 -1.78 10.54
N LEU A 63 -10.73 -1.99 10.11
CA LEU A 63 -10.47 -2.67 8.84
C LEU A 63 -9.42 -3.76 9.01
N LYS A 64 -9.88 -5.01 8.90
CA LYS A 64 -9.19 -6.22 9.40
C LYS A 64 -7.98 -6.69 8.59
N ASP A 65 -7.79 -6.21 7.35
CA ASP A 65 -6.88 -6.90 6.43
C ASP A 65 -5.76 -6.01 5.84
N LEU A 66 -6.03 -4.82 5.30
CA LEU A 66 -4.99 -3.94 4.76
C LEU A 66 -5.32 -2.44 4.94
N THR A 67 -4.43 -1.72 5.60
CA THR A 67 -4.44 -0.27 5.78
C THR A 67 -3.26 0.35 5.04
N VAL A 68 -3.51 1.35 4.19
CA VAL A 68 -2.45 2.11 3.52
C VAL A 68 -2.37 3.50 4.13
N THR A 69 -1.17 3.93 4.51
CA THR A 69 -0.88 5.26 5.05
C THR A 69 0.22 5.91 4.23
N PHE A 70 -0.06 7.12 3.73
CA PHE A 70 0.93 7.98 3.10
C PHE A 70 1.49 8.95 4.15
N SER A 71 2.79 9.22 4.11
CA SER A 71 3.39 10.25 4.95
C SER A 71 4.45 11.08 4.22
N ASP A 72 4.75 12.23 4.82
CA ASP A 72 5.83 13.16 4.51
C ASP A 72 6.53 13.52 5.83
N ASN A 73 7.82 13.19 5.98
CA ASN A 73 8.59 13.43 7.20
C ASN A 73 7.86 12.92 8.47
N SER A 74 7.36 11.68 8.41
CA SER A 74 6.55 11.02 9.46
C SER A 74 5.17 11.64 9.75
N ARG A 75 4.75 12.68 9.01
CA ARG A 75 3.39 13.25 9.12
C ARG A 75 2.46 12.54 8.16
N LYS A 76 1.36 11.99 8.68
CA LYS A 76 0.33 11.34 7.85
C LYS A 76 -0.32 12.34 6.90
N ILE A 77 -0.48 11.93 5.65
CA ILE A 77 -1.14 12.70 4.60
C ILE A 77 -2.51 12.10 4.34
N ALA A 78 -3.53 12.95 4.27
CA ALA A 78 -4.88 12.51 3.93
C ALA A 78 -4.96 12.17 2.43
N CYS A 79 -5.61 11.05 2.15
CA CYS A 79 -5.92 10.58 0.81
C CYS A 79 -7.34 11.04 0.45
N ILE A 80 -7.43 12.11 -0.35
CA ILE A 80 -8.68 12.76 -0.76
C ILE A 80 -9.21 12.02 -2.00
N ASP A 81 -10.50 11.75 -2.06
CA ASP A 81 -11.16 11.06 -3.18
C ASP A 81 -10.64 9.64 -3.46
N LEU A 82 -10.58 8.82 -2.40
CA LEU A 82 -10.19 7.42 -2.50
C LEU A 82 -11.03 6.66 -3.53
N ARG A 83 -10.36 6.08 -4.52
CA ARG A 83 -10.92 5.12 -5.47
C ARG A 83 -10.12 3.83 -5.43
N LYS A 84 -10.83 2.71 -5.52
CA LYS A 84 -10.27 1.37 -5.52
C LYS A 84 -10.73 0.65 -6.76
N LEU A 85 -9.83 -0.08 -7.41
CA LEU A 85 -10.12 -0.88 -8.59
C LEU A 85 -9.47 -2.24 -8.43
N HIS A 86 -10.27 -3.30 -8.41
CA HIS A 86 -9.75 -4.65 -8.54
C HIS A 86 -9.38 -4.89 -10.00
N VAL A 87 -8.09 -5.05 -10.26
CA VAL A 87 -7.58 -5.39 -11.61
C VAL A 87 -7.82 -6.87 -11.87
N ASP A 88 -7.60 -7.70 -10.86
CA ASP A 88 -7.91 -9.12 -10.83
C ASP A 88 -8.16 -9.56 -9.36
N SER A 89 -8.26 -10.87 -9.12
CA SER A 89 -8.53 -11.42 -7.78
C SER A 89 -7.37 -11.21 -6.79
N THR A 90 -6.15 -10.96 -7.27
CA THR A 90 -4.91 -10.81 -6.48
C THR A 90 -4.29 -9.41 -6.58
N THR A 91 -4.87 -8.51 -7.37
CA THR A 91 -4.33 -7.20 -7.67
C THR A 91 -5.35 -6.09 -7.39
N LEU A 92 -4.95 -5.11 -6.59
CA LEU A 92 -5.74 -3.94 -6.25
C LEU A 92 -5.01 -2.65 -6.61
N ASP A 93 -5.70 -1.79 -7.35
CA ASP A 93 -5.29 -0.42 -7.61
C ASP A 93 -6.00 0.54 -6.65
N ILE A 94 -5.22 1.48 -6.15
CA ILE A 94 -5.59 2.53 -5.22
C ILE A 94 -5.24 3.85 -5.89
N HIS A 95 -6.25 4.69 -6.05
CA HIS A 95 -6.09 6.05 -6.55
C HIS A 95 -6.60 7.02 -5.51
N CYS A 96 -5.86 8.10 -5.26
CA CYS A 96 -6.37 9.25 -4.55
C CYS A 96 -5.47 10.46 -4.71
N THR A 97 -6.02 11.61 -4.35
CA THR A 97 -5.32 12.88 -4.33
C THR A 97 -4.71 13.09 -2.94
N LEU A 98 -3.38 13.17 -2.86
CA LEU A 98 -2.72 13.59 -1.64
C LEU A 98 -2.64 15.12 -1.57
N SER A 99 -2.78 15.69 -0.38
CA SER A 99 -2.65 17.15 -0.20
C SER A 99 -1.21 17.66 -0.26
N ARG A 100 -0.21 16.75 -0.25
CA ARG A 100 1.23 17.02 -0.25
C ARG A 100 1.97 15.87 -0.93
N PHE A 101 3.26 16.08 -1.22
CA PHE A 101 4.13 15.01 -1.70
C PHE A 101 4.32 13.97 -0.60
N THR A 102 4.60 12.72 -0.99
CA THR A 102 4.82 11.63 -0.03
C THR A 102 6.25 11.11 -0.15
N ASP A 103 6.85 10.77 0.99
CA ASP A 103 8.18 10.15 1.09
C ASP A 103 8.11 8.71 1.65
N HIS A 104 6.99 8.32 2.27
CA HIS A 104 6.77 6.96 2.73
C HIS A 104 5.34 6.49 2.46
N VAL A 105 5.23 5.21 2.11
CA VAL A 105 3.97 4.47 2.03
C VAL A 105 4.03 3.29 2.99
N THR A 106 3.16 3.27 3.98
CA THR A 106 3.06 2.19 4.97
C THR A 106 1.81 1.36 4.70
N MET A 107 1.99 0.06 4.54
CA MET A 107 0.92 -0.94 4.50
C MET A 107 0.91 -1.69 5.83
N ASP A 108 -0.23 -1.71 6.51
CA ASP A 108 -0.43 -2.36 7.81
C ASP A 108 -1.63 -3.31 7.72
N GLY A 109 -1.71 -4.33 8.59
CA GLY A 109 -2.76 -5.34 8.60
C GLY A 109 -2.28 -6.74 8.18
N ASN A 110 -3.16 -7.72 8.32
CA ASN A 110 -2.85 -9.14 8.08
C ASN A 110 -2.40 -9.41 6.63
N SER A 111 -2.95 -8.70 5.65
CA SER A 111 -2.58 -8.83 4.24
C SER A 111 -1.21 -8.24 3.92
N ALA A 112 -0.61 -7.42 4.80
CA ALA A 112 0.72 -6.87 4.58
C ALA A 112 1.79 -7.97 4.50
N GLY A 113 1.61 -9.08 5.21
CA GLY A 113 2.50 -10.25 5.21
C GLY A 113 2.38 -11.12 3.98
N HIS A 114 1.43 -10.79 3.11
CA HIS A 114 1.09 -11.51 1.88
C HIS A 114 1.37 -10.68 0.63
N LEU A 115 2.01 -9.52 0.77
CA LEU A 115 2.38 -8.65 -0.35
C LEU A 115 3.44 -9.32 -1.22
N CYS A 116 3.18 -9.33 -2.52
CA CYS A 116 4.11 -9.77 -3.55
C CYS A 116 4.84 -8.56 -4.15
N SER A 117 4.07 -7.59 -4.61
CA SER A 117 4.62 -6.41 -5.26
C SER A 117 3.79 -5.18 -4.98
N VAL A 118 4.48 -4.04 -5.00
CA VAL A 118 3.94 -2.72 -4.72
C VAL A 118 4.47 -1.79 -5.80
N TYR A 119 3.56 -1.21 -6.57
CA TYR A 119 3.90 -0.23 -7.61
C TYR A 119 3.36 1.12 -7.17
N ILE A 120 4.21 2.13 -7.13
CA ILE A 120 3.82 3.48 -6.70
C ILE A 120 4.19 4.45 -7.82
N SER A 121 3.19 5.22 -8.27
CA SER A 121 3.36 6.17 -9.36
C SER A 121 2.99 7.57 -8.91
N GLY A 122 3.63 8.56 -9.55
CA GLY A 122 3.44 9.98 -9.34
C GLY A 122 3.82 10.82 -10.54
#